data_AF-A0A8C1B2I9-F1
#
_entry.id   AF-A0A8C1B2I9-F1
#
_cell.length_a   1.000
_cell.length_b   1.000
_cell.length_c   1.000
_cell.angle_alpha   90.00
_cell.angle_beta   90.00
_cell.angle_gamma   90.00
#
_symmetry.space_group_name_H-M   'P 1'
#
loop_
_entity.id
_entity.type
_entity.pdbx_description
1 polymer ?
#
loop_
_entity_poly.entity_id
_entity_poly.type
_entity_poly.pdbx_seq_one_letter_code
_entity_poly.pdbx_strand_id
1 'polypeptide(L)'
;MDLAVNDLKKSLNRSGLKEVSSLQQCHFLLFFCPIISRAGTDIDAAVTYINQVKASSLTVIMVVLHYTFDEEKLTQDSNRVIKSEGISAVDCLFYENGLLTCQKNTNAINKIADYSKSEKWTLYYCLKKDKGSRHPSDQCADDDLLIPDQRRTICGLSKRIVVFIAIALFVLIVLAIILGIFIK
;
A
#
# COMPACT_ATOMS: atom_id res chain seq x y z
N MET A 1 11.98 -1.19 -12.68
CA MET A 1 11.29 -1.26 -11.36
C MET A 1 10.49 -2.55 -11.21
N ASP A 2 9.64 -2.91 -12.19
CA ASP A 2 8.80 -4.11 -12.10
C ASP A 2 9.60 -5.41 -11.89
N LEU A 3 10.76 -5.55 -12.54
CA LEU A 3 11.67 -6.68 -12.31
C LEU A 3 12.12 -6.76 -10.84
N ALA A 4 12.59 -5.64 -10.27
CA ALA A 4 13.04 -5.58 -8.88
C ALA A 4 11.91 -5.91 -7.88
N VAL A 5 10.69 -5.43 -8.15
CA VAL A 5 9.50 -5.77 -7.37
C VAL A 5 9.22 -7.28 -7.43
N ASN A 6 9.29 -7.86 -8.63
CA ASN A 6 9.07 -9.29 -8.82
C ASN A 6 10.14 -10.15 -8.14
N ASP A 7 11.40 -9.75 -8.21
CA ASP A 7 12.53 -10.43 -7.54
C ASP A 7 12.37 -10.41 -6.02
N LEU A 8 11.97 -9.26 -5.47
CA LEU A 8 11.68 -9.15 -4.05
C LEU A 8 10.52 -10.07 -3.66
N LYS A 9 9.40 -10.01 -4.36
CA LYS A 9 8.22 -10.88 -4.11
C LYS A 9 8.59 -12.35 -4.16
N LYS A 10 9.39 -12.77 -5.15
CA LYS A 10 9.89 -14.13 -5.29
C LYS A 10 10.75 -14.54 -4.08
N SER A 11 11.60 -13.64 -3.60
CA SER A 11 12.46 -13.88 -2.45
C SER A 11 11.66 -13.95 -1.14
N LEU A 12 10.68 -13.07 -0.95
CA LEU A 12 9.76 -13.11 0.19
C LEU A 12 8.94 -14.41 0.21
N ASN A 13 8.47 -14.88 -0.95
CA ASN A 13 7.77 -16.16 -1.06
C ASN A 13 8.65 -17.36 -0.68
N ARG A 14 9.94 -17.36 -1.05
CA ARG A 14 10.89 -18.38 -0.59
C ARG A 14 11.09 -18.35 0.92
N SER A 15 10.97 -17.18 1.54
CA SER A 15 11.02 -16.99 3.00
C SER A 15 9.69 -17.29 3.71
N GLY A 16 8.67 -17.77 3.00
CA GLY A 16 7.37 -18.15 3.56
C GLY A 16 6.30 -17.05 3.60
N LEU A 17 6.60 -15.87 3.05
CA LEU A 17 5.65 -14.74 2.99
C LEU A 17 4.87 -14.76 1.68
N LYS A 18 3.54 -14.73 1.76
CA LYS A 18 2.66 -14.81 0.59
C LYS A 18 1.91 -13.52 0.37
N GLU A 19 1.90 -13.06 -0.89
CA GLU A 19 1.05 -11.96 -1.31
C GLU A 19 -0.42 -12.43 -1.38
N VAL A 20 -1.33 -11.65 -0.82
CA VAL A 20 -2.78 -11.87 -0.93
C VAL A 20 -3.43 -10.83 -1.84
N SER A 21 -4.61 -11.15 -2.37
CA SER A 21 -5.31 -10.29 -3.32
C SER A 21 -6.16 -9.18 -2.67
N SER A 22 -6.28 -9.14 -1.34
CA SER A 22 -7.08 -8.14 -0.65
C SER A 22 -6.50 -7.70 0.70
N LEU A 23 -6.78 -6.46 1.07
CA LEU A 23 -6.38 -5.86 2.34
C LEU A 23 -6.92 -6.63 3.56
N GLN A 24 -8.10 -7.25 3.44
CA GLN A 24 -8.75 -7.94 4.57
C GLN A 24 -8.08 -9.28 4.92
N GLN A 25 -7.25 -9.82 4.04
CA GLN A 25 -6.58 -11.12 4.21
C GLN A 25 -5.12 -10.98 4.64
N CYS A 26 -4.58 -9.77 4.64
CA CYS A 26 -3.18 -9.54 4.96
C CYS A 26 -2.97 -9.23 6.44
N HIS A 27 -1.79 -9.58 6.95
CA HIS A 27 -1.34 -9.19 8.28
C HIS A 27 -0.60 -7.85 8.25
N PHE A 28 0.05 -7.51 7.13
CA PHE A 28 0.75 -6.26 6.93
C PHE A 28 0.74 -5.81 5.47
N LEU A 29 1.09 -4.55 5.24
CA LEU A 29 1.16 -3.94 3.93
C LEU A 29 2.62 -3.82 3.48
N LEU A 30 2.85 -4.11 2.20
CA LEU A 30 4.11 -3.83 1.54
C LEU A 30 3.90 -2.65 0.56
N PHE A 31 4.69 -1.59 0.70
CA PHE A 31 4.63 -0.43 -0.19
C PHE A 31 5.98 -0.23 -0.87
N PHE A 32 6.00 -0.02 -2.19
CA PHE A 32 7.24 0.20 -2.93
C PHE A 32 7.45 1.70 -3.18
N CYS A 33 8.58 2.22 -2.70
CA CYS A 33 8.97 3.61 -2.84
C CYS A 33 10.25 3.71 -3.68
N PRO A 34 10.14 3.85 -5.01
CA PRO A 34 11.29 4.14 -5.85
C PRO A 34 11.81 5.55 -5.58
N ILE A 35 13.13 5.69 -5.41
CA ILE A 35 13.78 6.99 -5.36
C ILE A 35 13.98 7.47 -6.81
N ILE A 36 13.26 8.54 -7.16
CA ILE A 36 13.26 9.14 -8.50
C ILE A 36 13.91 10.53 -8.43
N SER A 37 13.64 11.28 -7.35
CA SER A 37 14.15 12.63 -7.16
C SER A 37 15.24 12.63 -6.08
N ARG A 38 14.84 12.79 -4.83
CA ARG A 38 15.69 12.78 -3.64
C ARG A 38 15.04 11.88 -2.61
N ALA A 39 15.86 11.06 -1.96
CA ALA A 39 15.39 10.07 -0.99
C ALA A 39 14.40 10.65 0.03
N GLY A 40 14.76 11.76 0.69
CA GLY A 40 13.88 12.41 1.67
C GLY A 40 12.53 12.85 1.08
N THR A 41 12.53 13.49 -0.10
CA THR A 41 11.31 13.98 -0.75
C THR A 41 10.39 12.83 -1.16
N ASP A 42 10.94 11.79 -1.79
CA ASP A 42 10.15 10.65 -2.25
C ASP A 42 9.60 9.83 -1.06
N ILE A 43 10.39 9.68 0.01
CA ILE A 43 9.97 9.03 1.26
C ILE A 43 8.86 9.83 1.94
N ASP A 44 9.01 11.15 2.09
CA ASP A 44 7.98 11.99 2.71
C ASP A 44 6.66 11.91 1.93
N ALA A 45 6.72 12.00 0.59
CA ALA A 45 5.54 11.86 -0.26
C ALA A 45 4.89 10.47 -0.14
N ALA A 46 5.69 9.40 -0.01
CA ALA A 46 5.19 8.06 0.22
C ALA A 46 4.51 7.92 1.58
N VAL A 47 5.11 8.46 2.65
CA VAL A 47 4.53 8.46 4.00
C VAL A 47 3.21 9.23 4.03
N THR A 48 3.17 10.42 3.41
CA THR A 48 1.93 11.21 3.29
C THR A 48 0.84 10.40 2.56
N TYR A 49 1.17 9.77 1.44
CA TYR A 49 0.23 8.93 0.71
C TYR A 49 -0.28 7.77 1.56
N ILE A 50 0.62 7.02 2.20
CA ILE A 50 0.27 5.87 3.04
C ILE A 50 -0.69 6.33 4.14
N ASN A 51 -0.41 7.42 4.83
CA ASN A 51 -1.27 7.93 5.90
C ASN A 51 -2.65 8.39 5.42
N GLN A 52 -2.79 8.83 4.16
CA GLN A 52 -4.09 9.19 3.58
C GLN A 52 -4.94 7.97 3.25
N VAL A 53 -4.32 6.89 2.74
CA VAL A 53 -5.06 5.72 2.23
C VAL A 53 -5.17 4.57 3.24
N LYS A 54 -4.29 4.56 4.25
CA LYS A 54 -4.29 3.56 5.31
C LYS A 54 -5.47 3.83 6.25
N ALA A 55 -6.59 3.17 5.98
CA ALA A 55 -7.78 3.21 6.83
C ALA A 55 -7.71 2.24 8.03
N SER A 56 -6.65 1.41 8.12
CA SER A 56 -6.49 0.37 9.15
C SER A 56 -5.24 0.57 9.99
N SER A 57 -5.18 -0.04 11.16
CA SER A 57 -4.00 -0.05 12.04
C SER A 57 -2.86 -0.96 11.56
N LEU A 58 -2.93 -1.51 10.34
CA LEU A 58 -1.96 -2.48 9.83
C LEU A 58 -0.56 -1.88 9.69
N THR A 59 0.48 -2.62 10.08
CA THR A 59 1.85 -2.21 9.85
C THR A 59 2.14 -2.12 8.35
N VAL A 60 2.88 -1.08 7.95
CA VAL A 60 3.38 -0.90 6.59
C VAL A 60 4.90 -1.05 6.60
N ILE A 61 5.39 -1.94 5.76
CA ILE A 61 6.81 -2.03 5.43
C ILE A 61 6.99 -1.38 4.06
N MET A 62 7.67 -0.24 4.05
CA MET A 62 8.04 0.47 2.84
C MET A 62 9.40 -0.04 2.34
N VAL A 63 9.41 -0.55 1.11
CA VAL A 63 10.64 -0.93 0.42
C VAL A 63 11.11 0.25 -0.39
N VAL A 64 12.17 0.91 0.09
CA VAL A 64 12.80 2.04 -0.58
C VAL A 64 13.78 1.50 -1.62
N LEU A 65 13.49 1.76 -2.89
CA LEU A 65 14.22 1.23 -4.03
C LEU A 65 15.17 2.31 -4.58
N HIS A 66 16.47 2.10 -4.38
CA HIS A 66 17.53 2.99 -4.87
C HIS A 66 18.07 2.48 -6.21
N TYR A 67 17.93 3.30 -7.26
CA TYR A 67 18.51 2.99 -8.56
C TYR A 67 20.03 3.16 -8.53
N THR A 68 20.77 2.09 -8.78
CA THR A 68 22.23 2.08 -8.79
C THR A 68 22.75 0.80 -9.43
N PHE A 69 23.91 0.86 -10.10
CA PHE A 69 24.66 -0.33 -10.51
C PHE A 69 25.70 -0.75 -9.44
N ASP A 70 26.05 0.17 -8.53
CA ASP A 70 26.97 -0.09 -7.42
C ASP A 70 26.29 -0.91 -6.31
N GLU A 71 26.75 -2.14 -6.12
CA GLU A 71 26.25 -3.11 -5.14
C GLU A 71 26.63 -2.77 -3.70
N GLU A 72 27.68 -1.95 -3.50
CA GLU A 72 28.19 -1.52 -2.20
C GLU A 72 27.72 -0.12 -1.82
N LYS A 73 26.90 0.52 -2.68
CA LYS A 73 26.39 1.88 -2.48
C LYS A 73 25.89 2.07 -1.07
N LEU A 74 26.56 2.97 -0.34
CA LEU A 74 26.11 3.39 0.97
C LEU A 74 24.82 4.20 0.81
N THR A 75 23.80 3.80 1.57
CA THR A 75 22.52 4.54 1.67
C THR A 75 22.35 4.90 3.13
N GLN A 76 21.80 6.07 3.38
CA GLN A 76 21.35 6.39 4.73
C GLN A 76 20.15 5.50 5.06
N ASP A 77 20.04 5.07 6.31
CA ASP A 77 18.88 4.31 6.77
C ASP A 77 17.62 5.17 6.64
N SER A 78 16.71 4.74 5.76
CA SER A 78 15.47 5.46 5.46
C SER A 78 14.53 5.54 6.67
N ASN A 79 14.67 4.68 7.68
CA ASN A 79 13.88 4.79 8.92
C ASN A 79 14.14 6.10 9.66
N ARG A 80 15.31 6.74 9.47
CA ARG A 80 15.68 7.97 10.18
C ARG A 80 14.78 9.16 9.86
N VAL A 81 14.13 9.16 8.71
CA VAL A 81 13.24 10.24 8.27
C VAL A 81 11.76 9.91 8.45
N ILE A 82 11.44 8.64 8.74
CA ILE A 82 10.06 8.19 8.95
C ILE A 82 9.66 8.47 10.40
N LYS A 83 8.73 9.41 10.59
CA LYS A 83 8.19 9.78 11.90
C LYS A 83 6.82 9.15 12.20
N SER A 84 6.24 8.47 11.23
CA SER A 84 4.87 7.96 11.32
C SER A 84 4.83 6.59 12.00
N GLU A 85 3.98 6.44 13.01
CA GLU A 85 3.77 5.15 13.67
C GLU A 85 3.21 4.11 12.70
N GLY A 86 3.64 2.86 12.88
CA GLY A 86 3.21 1.73 12.05
C GLY A 86 3.68 1.81 10.59
N ILE A 87 4.69 2.64 10.28
CA ILE A 87 5.43 2.61 9.01
C ILE A 87 6.90 2.36 9.34
N SER A 88 7.51 1.37 8.69
CA SER A 88 8.94 1.09 8.74
C SER A 88 9.50 1.00 7.33
N ALA A 89 10.80 1.21 7.17
CA ALA A 89 11.48 1.08 5.88
C ALA A 89 12.57 0.01 5.86
N VAL A 90 12.76 -0.55 4.67
CA VAL A 90 13.97 -1.27 4.29
C VAL A 90 14.51 -0.69 2.98
N ASP A 91 15.82 -0.57 2.89
CA ASP A 91 16.50 -0.04 1.72
C ASP A 91 17.00 -1.17 0.82
N CYS A 92 16.62 -1.11 -0.45
CA CYS A 92 17.00 -2.07 -1.48
C CYS A 92 17.67 -1.35 -2.65
N LEU A 93 18.67 -1.98 -3.25
CA LEU A 93 19.36 -1.52 -4.45
C LEU A 93 18.83 -2.28 -5.67
N PHE A 94 18.56 -1.57 -6.75
CA PHE A 94 18.14 -2.18 -8.00
C PHE A 94 18.74 -1.46 -9.20
N TYR A 95 18.84 -2.18 -10.31
CA TYR A 95 19.25 -1.64 -11.60
C TYR A 95 18.32 -2.13 -12.70
N GLU A 96 18.71 -1.95 -13.96
CA GLU A 96 17.93 -2.32 -15.14
C GLU A 96 17.41 -3.76 -15.09
N ASN A 97 18.25 -4.69 -14.59
CA ASN A 97 17.97 -6.12 -14.59
C ASN A 97 17.18 -6.61 -13.36
N GLY A 98 16.75 -5.70 -12.48
CA GLY A 98 16.01 -6.05 -11.26
C GLY A 98 16.81 -5.81 -9.99
N LEU A 99 16.53 -6.63 -8.97
CA LEU A 99 17.12 -6.47 -7.64
C LEU A 99 18.58 -6.93 -7.66
N LEU A 100 19.51 -6.13 -7.13
CA LEU A 100 20.93 -6.51 -7.10
C LEU A 100 21.17 -7.70 -6.15
N THR A 101 22.14 -8.55 -6.50
CA THR A 101 22.55 -9.67 -5.64
C THR A 101 23.62 -9.20 -4.66
N CYS A 102 23.22 -8.43 -3.64
CA CYS A 102 24.15 -7.85 -2.68
C CYS A 102 23.72 -8.06 -1.23
N GLN A 103 24.68 -7.91 -0.30
CA GLN A 103 24.43 -8.11 1.13
C GLN A 103 23.32 -7.19 1.68
N LYS A 104 23.22 -5.95 1.17
CA LYS A 104 22.16 -5.02 1.56
C LYS A 104 20.77 -5.58 1.27
N ASN A 105 20.56 -6.10 0.07
CA ASN A 105 19.27 -6.67 -0.33
C ASN A 105 18.95 -7.96 0.43
N THR A 106 19.95 -8.82 0.64
CA THR A 106 19.81 -10.00 1.50
C THR A 106 19.38 -9.60 2.92
N ASN A 107 20.02 -8.58 3.51
CA ASN A 107 19.67 -8.07 4.83
C ASN A 107 18.26 -7.46 4.86
N ALA A 108 17.87 -6.72 3.82
CA ALA A 108 16.54 -6.15 3.72
C ALA A 108 15.45 -7.23 3.66
N ILE A 109 15.63 -8.27 2.83
CA ILE A 109 14.72 -9.41 2.73
C ILE A 109 14.63 -10.16 4.06
N ASN A 110 15.77 -10.42 4.70
CA ASN A 110 15.82 -11.09 6.00
C ASN A 110 15.11 -10.27 7.07
N LYS A 111 15.33 -8.95 7.11
CA LYS A 111 14.65 -8.05 8.05
C LYS A 111 13.12 -8.10 7.90
N ILE A 112 12.60 -8.12 6.67
CA ILE A 112 11.16 -8.30 6.43
C ILE A 112 10.71 -9.66 6.95
N ALA A 113 11.43 -10.73 6.61
CA ALA A 113 11.06 -12.09 7.00
C ALA A 113 11.11 -12.31 8.51
N ASP A 114 12.12 -11.79 9.20
CA ASP A 114 12.31 -11.99 10.63
C ASP A 114 11.31 -11.18 11.46
N TYR A 115 11.04 -9.94 11.06
CA TYR A 115 9.95 -9.15 11.63
C TYR A 115 8.59 -9.86 11.47
N SER A 116 8.39 -10.50 10.32
CA SER A 116 7.15 -11.23 10.07
C SER A 116 7.08 -12.52 10.91
N LYS A 117 8.21 -13.23 11.12
CA LYS A 117 8.26 -14.44 11.96
C LYS A 117 7.95 -14.15 13.42
N SER A 118 8.51 -13.07 13.99
CA SER A 118 8.26 -12.73 15.40
C SER A 118 6.77 -12.48 15.67
N GLU A 119 6.09 -11.87 14.72
CA GLU A 119 4.65 -11.56 14.79
C GLU A 119 3.75 -12.69 14.25
N LYS A 120 4.32 -13.81 13.80
CA LYS A 120 3.62 -14.90 13.11
C LYS A 120 2.84 -14.43 11.86
N TRP A 121 3.31 -13.37 11.22
CA TRP A 121 2.73 -12.84 10.00
C TRP A 121 3.26 -13.58 8.77
N THR A 122 2.37 -14.12 7.96
CA THR A 122 2.74 -14.82 6.71
C THR A 122 2.11 -14.24 5.45
N LEU A 123 1.15 -13.32 5.58
CA LEU A 123 0.34 -12.80 4.49
C LEU A 123 0.54 -11.28 4.39
N TYR A 124 0.88 -10.80 3.21
CA TYR A 124 1.02 -9.37 2.94
C TYR A 124 0.20 -8.94 1.73
N TYR A 125 -0.22 -7.68 1.72
CA TYR A 125 -0.85 -7.05 0.56
C TYR A 125 0.06 -5.95 0.01
N CYS A 126 0.27 -5.93 -1.32
CA CYS A 126 0.98 -4.83 -1.96
C CYS A 126 0.07 -3.61 -2.12
N LEU A 127 0.32 -2.59 -1.30
CA LEU A 127 -0.36 -1.31 -1.42
C LEU A 127 0.16 -0.59 -2.68
N LYS A 128 -0.72 -0.35 -3.63
CA LYS A 128 -0.40 0.37 -4.87
C LYS A 128 -0.72 1.86 -4.68
N LYS A 129 0.12 2.72 -5.25
CA LYS A 129 -0.23 4.13 -5.47
C LYS A 129 -1.17 4.22 -6.66
N ASP A 130 -2.36 4.78 -6.49
CA ASP A 130 -3.25 5.03 -7.61
C ASP A 130 -2.55 5.96 -8.62
N LYS A 131 -2.49 5.55 -9.89
CA LYS A 131 -1.87 6.36 -10.96
C LYS A 131 -2.66 7.66 -11.28
N GLY A 132 -3.76 7.92 -10.55
CA GLY A 132 -4.72 8.99 -10.82
C GLY A 132 -4.56 10.28 -10.01
N SER A 133 -3.59 10.40 -9.10
CA SER A 133 -3.28 11.68 -8.43
C SER A 133 -1.99 12.27 -9.01
N ARG A 134 -2.10 12.92 -10.17
CA ARG A 134 -1.11 13.92 -10.59
C ARG A 134 -1.37 15.16 -9.72
N HIS A 135 -0.38 15.52 -8.92
CA HIS A 135 -0.32 16.87 -8.36
C HIS A 135 -0.23 17.85 -9.54
N PRO A 136 -0.98 18.97 -9.57
CA PRO A 136 -1.06 19.88 -10.72
C PRO A 136 0.21 20.72 -10.98
N SER A 137 1.41 20.22 -10.64
CA SER A 137 2.65 21.00 -10.75
C SER A 137 3.47 20.75 -12.03
N ASP A 138 3.23 19.65 -12.75
CA ASP A 138 4.01 19.32 -13.95
C ASP A 138 3.11 19.31 -15.19
N GLN A 139 2.85 20.50 -15.73
CA GLN A 139 2.45 20.64 -17.13
C GLN A 139 3.65 21.17 -17.92
N CYS A 140 4.32 20.26 -18.62
CA CYS A 140 4.99 20.59 -19.87
C CYS A 140 4.31 19.73 -20.94
N ALA A 141 3.66 20.44 -21.87
CA ALA A 141 3.12 20.07 -23.18
C ALA A 141 2.88 18.58 -23.47
N ASP A 142 1.62 18.24 -23.72
CA ASP A 142 1.20 17.80 -25.06
C ASP A 142 -0.33 17.86 -25.17
N ASP A 143 -0.79 18.61 -26.18
CA ASP A 143 -2.15 18.60 -26.69
C ASP A 143 -2.43 17.23 -27.33
N ASP A 144 -3.48 16.52 -26.90
CA ASP A 144 -4.51 16.09 -27.85
C ASP A 144 -5.78 15.56 -27.17
N LEU A 145 -6.88 15.96 -27.80
CA LEU A 145 -8.30 15.69 -27.53
C LEU A 145 -8.66 14.23 -27.19
N LEU A 146 -9.53 14.04 -26.18
CA LEU A 146 -10.90 13.50 -26.35
C LEU A 146 -11.61 13.33 -24.98
N ILE A 147 -12.76 13.98 -24.82
CA ILE A 147 -13.75 13.73 -23.75
C ILE A 147 -14.73 12.65 -24.24
N PRO A 148 -14.97 11.59 -23.45
CA PRO A 148 -16.29 11.37 -22.84
C PRO A 148 -16.14 10.71 -21.45
N ASP A 149 -17.09 10.64 -20.54
CA ASP A 149 -18.43 11.19 -20.35
C ASP A 149 -18.77 10.83 -18.89
N GLN A 150 -19.69 11.60 -18.35
CA GLN A 150 -20.25 11.61 -17.02
C GLN A 150 -20.71 10.23 -16.48
N ARG A 151 -20.09 9.76 -15.38
CA ARG A 151 -20.86 9.05 -14.33
C ARG A 151 -20.35 9.36 -12.92
N ARG A 152 -21.17 10.16 -12.25
CA ARG A 152 -21.31 10.31 -10.80
C ARG A 152 -21.32 8.92 -10.14
N THR A 153 -20.41 8.62 -9.20
CA THR A 153 -20.67 7.57 -8.19
C THR A 153 -19.94 7.88 -6.89
N ILE A 154 -20.68 8.56 -6.01
CA ILE A 154 -20.72 8.42 -4.55
C ILE A 154 -19.47 7.78 -3.94
N CYS A 155 -18.60 8.64 -3.43
CA CYS A 155 -17.52 8.25 -2.53
C CYS A 155 -18.09 7.64 -1.24
N GLY A 156 -17.54 6.49 -0.83
CA GLY A 156 -17.26 6.29 0.59
C GLY A 156 -18.26 5.52 1.45
N LEU A 157 -19.18 4.71 0.88
CA LEU A 157 -19.90 3.72 1.69
C LEU A 157 -19.79 2.34 1.04
N SER A 158 -19.09 1.42 1.71
CA SER A 158 -18.94 0.03 1.25
C SER A 158 -20.31 -0.51 0.82
N LYS A 159 -20.39 -1.18 -0.34
CA LYS A 159 -21.64 -1.83 -0.80
C LYS A 159 -22.28 -2.67 0.31
N ARG A 160 -21.46 -3.25 1.19
CA ARG A 160 -21.93 -3.97 2.39
C ARG A 160 -22.63 -3.05 3.38
N ILE A 161 -22.08 -1.88 3.68
CA ILE A 161 -22.68 -0.91 4.60
C ILE A 161 -24.00 -0.37 4.05
N VAL A 162 -24.08 -0.08 2.74
CA VAL A 162 -25.35 0.34 2.10
C VAL A 162 -26.42 -0.75 2.26
N VAL A 163 -26.04 -2.02 2.03
CA VAL A 163 -26.94 -3.17 2.23
C VAL A 163 -27.34 -3.33 3.69
N PHE A 164 -26.40 -3.17 4.65
CA PHE A 164 -26.70 -3.24 6.08
C PHE A 164 -27.67 -2.14 6.52
N ILE A 165 -27.50 -0.90 6.06
CA ILE A 165 -28.39 0.22 6.37
C ILE A 165 -29.79 -0.06 5.83
N ALA A 166 -29.91 -0.57 4.59
CA ALA A 166 -31.19 -0.92 4.01
C ALA A 166 -31.92 -2.02 4.80
N ILE A 167 -31.20 -3.07 5.21
CA ILE A 167 -31.74 -4.16 6.03
C ILE A 167 -32.19 -3.64 7.41
N ALA A 168 -31.36 -2.83 8.07
CA ALA A 168 -31.68 -2.27 9.39
C ALA A 168 -32.94 -1.41 9.37
N LEU A 169 -33.10 -0.56 8.34
CA LEU A 169 -34.31 0.25 8.15
C LEU A 169 -35.54 -0.61 7.92
N PHE A 170 -35.44 -1.66 7.11
CA PHE A 170 -36.56 -2.58 6.87
C PHE A 170 -37.01 -3.27 8.17
N VAL A 171 -36.07 -3.75 8.99
CA VAL A 171 -36.39 -4.38 10.27
C VAL A 171 -37.08 -3.41 11.24
N LEU A 172 -36.62 -2.16 11.33
CA LEU A 172 -37.26 -1.15 12.17
C LEU A 172 -38.70 -0.84 11.74
N ILE A 173 -38.95 -0.75 10.44
CA ILE A 173 -40.30 -0.53 9.90
C ILE A 173 -41.22 -1.71 10.26
N VAL A 174 -40.76 -2.94 10.07
CA VAL A 174 -41.54 -4.15 10.41
C VAL A 174 -41.86 -4.20 11.90
N LEU A 175 -40.89 -3.91 12.77
CA LEU A 175 -41.11 -3.86 14.22
C LEU A 175 -42.13 -2.79 14.62
N ALA A 176 -42.06 -1.61 14.01
CA ALA A 176 -43.02 -0.53 14.26
C ALA A 176 -44.45 -0.92 13.84
N ILE A 177 -44.62 -1.62 12.72
CA ILE A 177 -45.92 -2.12 12.26
C ILE A 177 -46.48 -3.16 13.24
N ILE A 178 -45.65 -4.12 13.67
CA ILE A 178 -46.06 -5.15 14.64
C ILE A 178 -46.49 -4.49 15.95
N LEU A 179 -45.70 -3.57 16.49
CA LEU A 179 -46.05 -2.83 17.71
C LEU A 179 -47.34 -2.02 17.53
N GLY A 180 -47.53 -1.35 16.39
CA GLY A 180 -48.75 -0.59 16.11
C GLY A 180 -50.02 -1.46 15.99
N ILE A 181 -49.89 -2.72 15.58
CA ILE A 181 -50.99 -3.69 15.54
C ILE A 181 -51.28 -4.24 16.94
N PHE A 182 -50.25 -4.49 17.76
CA PHE A 182 -50.41 -5.05 19.11
C PHE A 182 -50.82 -4.02 20.18
N ILE A 183 -50.60 -2.72 19.93
CA ILE A 183 -50.97 -1.62 20.84
C ILE A 183 -52.39 -1.08 20.51
N LYS A 184 -53.08 -1.64 19.52
CA LYS A 184 -54.45 -1.30 19.13
C LYS A 184 -55.43 -2.40 19.51
#